data_AF-A0A2V7UFF5-F1
#
_entry.id   AF-A0A2V7UFF5-F1
#
_cell.length_a   1.000
_cell.length_b   1.000
_cell.length_c   1.000
_cell.angle_alpha   90.00
_cell.angle_beta   90.00
_cell.angle_gamma   90.00
#
_symmetry.space_group_name_H-M   'P 1'
#
loop_
_entity.id
_entity.type
_entity.pdbx_description
1 polymer ?
#
loop_
_entity_poly.entity_id
_entity_poly.type
_entity_poly.pdbx_seq_one_letter_code
_entity_poly.pdbx_strand_id
1 'polypeptide(L)'
;VVLGPARDGGYYLLAASRFHPTLFAAIPWGTPQVYRETVRRARQQEIPIVSLPAWNDVDTPEATVQLWEDLARRRAAGSPEIPAACFTLLEAWARQGKLGQGNLKV
;
A
#
# COMPACT_ATOMS: atom_id res chain seq x y z
N VAL A 1 -15.66 -0.47 9.17
CA VAL A 1 -14.84 -0.95 8.03
C VAL A 1 -13.53 -0.18 8.05
N VAL A 2 -12.41 -0.84 7.76
CA VAL A 2 -11.09 -0.22 7.63
C VAL A 2 -10.67 -0.28 6.17
N LEU A 3 -10.19 0.83 5.62
CA LEU A 3 -9.69 0.91 4.25
C LEU A 3 -8.25 1.43 4.24
N GLY A 4 -7.36 0.74 3.53
CA GLY A 4 -6.03 1.22 3.19
C GLY A 4 -6.01 1.73 1.75
N PRO A 5 -6.09 3.05 1.50
CA PRO A 5 -6.14 3.58 0.14
C PRO A 5 -4.83 3.31 -0.60
N ALA A 6 -4.94 2.86 -1.84
CA ALA A 6 -3.83 2.82 -2.78
C ALA A 6 -3.80 4.11 -3.59
N ARG A 7 -2.62 4.61 -3.95
CA ARG A 7 -2.50 5.91 -4.67
C ARG A 7 -3.01 5.87 -6.11
N ASP A 8 -3.17 4.68 -6.68
CA ASP A 8 -3.74 4.47 -8.01
C ASP A 8 -5.27 4.63 -8.04
N GLY A 9 -5.92 4.82 -6.89
CA GLY A 9 -7.37 4.97 -6.73
C GLY A 9 -8.09 3.69 -6.29
N GLY A 10 -7.36 2.61 -6.06
CA GLY A 10 -7.82 1.39 -5.39
C GLY A 10 -7.61 1.41 -3.87
N TYR A 11 -7.57 0.22 -3.28
CA TYR A 11 -7.18 0.02 -1.88
C TYR A 11 -6.37 -1.28 -1.76
N TYR A 12 -5.27 -1.21 -1.00
CA TYR A 12 -4.46 -2.39 -0.67
C TYR A 12 -5.06 -3.19 0.50
N LEU A 13 -6.00 -2.60 1.24
CA LEU A 13 -6.67 -3.24 2.36
C LEU A 13 -8.15 -2.83 2.45
N LEU A 14 -9.01 -3.83 2.62
CA LEU A 14 -10.38 -3.68 3.09
C LEU A 14 -10.62 -4.70 4.19
N ALA A 15 -10.96 -4.24 5.39
CA ALA A 15 -11.31 -5.09 6.51
C ALA A 15 -12.68 -4.71 7.10
N ALA A 16 -13.46 -5.70 7.48
CA ALA A 16 -14.78 -5.51 8.08
C ALA A 16 -15.03 -6.56 9.16
N SER A 17 -15.67 -6.17 10.26
CA SER A 17 -16.06 -7.09 11.35
C SER A 17 -17.27 -7.96 11.00
N ARG A 18 -17.98 -7.62 9.93
CA ARG A 18 -19.04 -8.42 9.32
C ARG A 18 -19.03 -8.21 7.80
N PHE A 19 -19.63 -9.14 7.07
CA PHE A 19 -19.75 -9.01 5.62
C PHE A 19 -20.76 -7.91 5.26
N HIS A 20 -20.39 -7.06 4.30
CA HIS A 20 -21.22 -5.98 3.77
C HIS A 20 -21.31 -6.13 2.24
N PRO A 21 -22.29 -6.88 1.71
CA PRO A 21 -22.39 -7.15 0.27
C PRO A 21 -22.42 -5.89 -0.59
N THR A 22 -23.05 -4.82 -0.08
CA THR A 22 -23.20 -3.53 -0.75
C THR A 22 -21.86 -2.84 -1.06
N LEU A 23 -20.79 -3.14 -0.32
CA LEU A 23 -19.46 -2.59 -0.58
C LEU A 23 -18.77 -3.22 -1.81
N PHE A 24 -19.24 -4.39 -2.24
CA PHE A 24 -18.68 -5.14 -3.36
C PHE A 24 -19.57 -5.14 -4.61
N ALA A 25 -20.84 -4.78 -4.45
CA ALA A 25 -21.82 -4.74 -5.53
C ALA A 25 -21.51 -3.60 -6.52
N ALA A 26 -21.47 -3.92 -7.82
CA ALA A 26 -21.29 -2.97 -8.92
C ALA A 26 -20.09 -2.01 -8.76
N ILE A 27 -19.00 -2.48 -8.14
CA ILE A 27 -17.74 -1.74 -8.09
C ILE A 27 -17.07 -1.78 -9.48
N PRO A 28 -16.59 -0.63 -10.01
CA PRO A 28 -15.84 -0.59 -11.25
C PRO A 28 -14.41 -1.10 -11.02
N TRP A 29 -14.27 -2.41 -10.80
CA TRP A 29 -13.00 -3.06 -10.51
C TRP A 29 -11.94 -2.75 -11.59
N GLY A 30 -10.68 -2.65 -11.16
CA GLY A 30 -9.56 -2.32 -12.06
C GLY A 30 -9.51 -0.86 -12.52
N THR A 31 -10.28 0.04 -11.89
CA THR A 31 -10.25 1.47 -12.20
C THR A 31 -9.80 2.31 -11.01
N PRO A 32 -9.28 3.53 -11.24
CA PRO A 32 -8.99 4.50 -10.17
C PRO A 32 -10.21 4.97 -9.35
N GLN A 33 -11.41 4.52 -9.70
CA GLN A 33 -12.65 4.91 -9.03
C GLN A 33 -13.03 3.98 -7.88
N VAL A 34 -12.39 2.82 -7.76
CA VAL A 34 -12.73 1.76 -6.79
C VAL A 34 -12.84 2.30 -5.37
N TYR A 35 -11.80 2.97 -4.85
CA TYR A 35 -11.80 3.50 -3.48
C TYR A 35 -12.90 4.53 -3.26
N ARG A 36 -13.01 5.50 -4.16
CA ARG A 36 -14.02 6.57 -4.09
C ARG A 36 -15.42 5.98 -4.06
N GLU A 37 -15.68 4.99 -4.90
CA GLU A 37 -16.98 4.36 -5.02
C GLU A 37 -17.31 3.49 -3.79
N THR A 38 -16.35 2.74 -3.25
CA THR A 38 -16.52 2.00 -1.99
C THR A 38 -16.86 2.95 -0.83
N VAL A 39 -16.15 4.08 -0.71
CA VAL A 39 -16.42 5.10 0.33
C VAL A 39 -17.81 5.71 0.14
N ARG A 40 -18.20 6.01 -1.10
CA ARG A 40 -19.53 6.55 -1.42
C ARG A 40 -20.63 5.59 -0.97
N ARG A 41 -20.52 4.29 -1.27
CA ARG A 41 -21.49 3.27 -0.88
C ARG A 41 -21.55 3.05 0.63
N ALA A 42 -20.39 3.01 1.29
CA ALA A 42 -20.34 2.91 2.75
C ALA A 42 -21.08 4.07 3.43
N ARG A 43 -20.88 5.31 2.95
CA ARG A 43 -21.61 6.48 3.45
C ARG A 43 -23.11 6.38 3.23
N GLN A 44 -23.56 5.92 2.06
CA GLN A 44 -24.99 5.71 1.76
C GLN A 44 -25.66 4.65 2.64
N GLN A 45 -24.87 3.80 3.30
CA GLN A 45 -25.35 2.72 4.17
C GLN A 45 -25.00 2.98 5.63
N GLU A 46 -24.54 4.20 5.95
CA GLU A 46 -24.13 4.62 7.29
C GLU A 46 -23.07 3.68 7.92
N ILE A 47 -22.23 3.07 7.08
CA ILE A 47 -21.15 2.20 7.50
C ILE A 47 -19.95 3.06 7.90
N PRO A 48 -19.51 3.04 9.17
CA PRO A 48 -18.35 3.82 9.59
C PRO A 48 -17.07 3.29 8.94
N ILE A 49 -16.26 4.22 8.43
CA ILE A 49 -14.96 3.94 7.81
C ILE A 49 -13.85 4.54 8.66
N VAL A 50 -12.81 3.74 8.91
CA VAL A 50 -11.48 4.19 9.32
C VAL A 50 -10.56 4.07 8.12
N SER A 51 -9.84 5.14 7.78
CA SER A 51 -8.88 5.14 6.68
C SER A 51 -7.46 5.07 7.24
N LEU A 52 -6.68 4.11 6.77
CA LEU A 52 -5.26 4.00 7.05
C LEU A 52 -4.48 4.98 6.15
N PRO A 53 -3.18 5.22 6.43
CA PRO A 53 -2.32 5.98 5.52
C PRO A 53 -2.32 5.36 4.11
N ALA A 54 -2.30 6.23 3.10
CA ALA A 54 -2.19 5.81 1.71
C ALA A 54 -0.82 5.22 1.41
N TRP A 55 -0.80 4.10 0.69
CA TRP A 55 0.41 3.39 0.26
C TRP A 55 0.33 3.05 -1.24
N ASN A 56 1.44 2.61 -1.82
CA ASN A 56 1.52 2.13 -3.20
C ASN A 56 1.58 0.61 -3.26
N ASP A 57 0.80 -0.01 -4.14
CA ASP A 57 1.06 -1.40 -4.52
C ASP A 57 2.43 -1.49 -5.21
N VAL A 58 3.14 -2.60 -4.98
CA VAL A 58 4.52 -2.79 -5.45
C VAL A 58 4.52 -3.59 -6.76
N ASP A 59 3.91 -3.00 -7.79
CA ASP A 59 3.72 -3.64 -9.11
C ASP A 59 4.66 -3.10 -10.20
N THR A 60 5.37 -2.00 -9.93
CA THR A 60 6.31 -1.37 -10.88
C THR A 60 7.73 -1.35 -10.34
N PRO A 61 8.75 -1.24 -11.22
CA PRO A 61 10.13 -1.02 -10.80
C PRO A 61 10.27 0.19 -9.88
N GLU A 62 9.59 1.31 -10.18
CA GLU A 62 9.63 2.54 -9.39
C GLU A 62 9.05 2.33 -7.98
N ALA A 63 7.95 1.58 -7.86
CA ALA A 63 7.37 1.24 -6.56
C ALA A 63 8.33 0.37 -5.71
N THR A 64 9.13 -0.49 -6.37
CA THR A 64 10.17 -1.28 -5.71
C THR A 64 11.30 -0.40 -5.16
N VAL A 65 11.71 0.62 -5.92
CA VAL A 65 12.69 1.62 -5.44
C VAL A 65 12.14 2.39 -4.24
N GLN A 66 10.88 2.84 -4.29
CA GLN A 66 10.24 3.53 -3.18
C GLN A 66 10.15 2.66 -1.92
N LEU A 67 9.85 1.37 -2.06
CA LEU A 67 9.86 0.41 -0.96
C LEU A 67 11.26 0.28 -0.34
N TRP A 68 12.30 0.18 -1.17
CA TRP A 68 13.68 0.13 -0.68
C TRP A 68 14.05 1.37 0.12
N GLU A 69 13.76 2.57 -0.40
CA GLU A 69 14.04 3.82 0.30
C GLU A 69 13.31 3.92 1.64
N ASP A 70 12.04 3.48 1.70
CA ASP A 70 11.28 3.47 2.95
C ASP A 70 11.89 2.52 3.98
N LEU A 71 12.20 1.29 3.58
CA LEU A 71 12.78 0.31 4.48
C LEU A 71 14.19 0.71 4.95
N ALA A 72 15.00 1.30 4.07
CA ALA A 72 16.33 1.84 4.42
C ALA A 72 16.22 2.97 5.46
N ARG A 73 15.29 3.92 5.27
CA ARG A 73 15.03 4.99 6.25
C ARG A 73 14.56 4.42 7.59
N ARG A 74 13.64 3.47 7.59
CA ARG A 74 13.10 2.84 8.81
C ARG A 74 14.18 2.06 9.56
N ARG A 75 15.07 1.37 8.84
CA ARG A 75 16.24 0.68 9.42
C ARG A 75 17.19 1.67 10.08
N ALA A 76 17.53 2.77 9.41
CA ALA A 76 18.39 3.81 9.95
C ALA A 76 17.79 4.49 11.19
N ALA A 77 16.46 4.62 11.23
CA ALA A 77 15.72 5.14 12.39
C ALA A 77 15.56 4.11 13.54
N GLY A 78 16.12 2.90 13.42
CA GLY A 78 16.02 1.86 14.46
C GLY A 78 14.62 1.26 14.62
N SER A 79 13.76 1.34 13.60
CA SER A 79 12.39 0.80 13.68
C SER A 79 12.43 -0.73 13.85
N PRO A 80 11.70 -1.29 14.85
CA PRO A 80 11.70 -2.73 15.11
C PRO A 80 10.89 -3.54 14.07
N GLU A 81 10.04 -2.89 13.28
CA GLU A 81 9.04 -3.55 12.42
C GLU A 81 9.39 -3.47 10.93
N ILE A 82 10.58 -3.92 10.54
CA ILE A 82 10.92 -4.09 9.12
C ILE A 82 10.85 -5.57 8.73
N PRO A 83 10.25 -5.94 7.59
CA PRO A 83 10.26 -7.32 7.12
C PRO A 83 11.69 -7.74 6.73
N ALA A 84 12.40 -8.43 7.63
CA ALA A 84 13.84 -8.70 7.50
C ALA A 84 14.23 -9.41 6.19
N ALA A 85 13.42 -10.36 5.73
CA ALA A 85 13.65 -11.06 4.46
C ALA A 85 13.52 -10.12 3.25
N CYS A 86 12.50 -9.25 3.23
CA CYS A 86 12.31 -8.26 2.18
C CYS A 86 13.47 -7.25 2.17
N PHE A 87 13.87 -6.75 3.35
CA PHE A 87 15.01 -5.86 3.49
C PHE A 87 16.28 -6.51 2.93
N THR A 88 16.58 -7.75 3.32
CA THR A 88 17.78 -8.48 2.88
C THR A 88 17.81 -8.66 1.37
N LEU A 89 16.66 -8.99 0.77
CA LEU A 89 16.53 -9.14 -0.68
C LEU A 89 16.79 -7.82 -1.42
N LEU A 90 16.14 -6.73 -0.97
CA LEU A 90 16.27 -5.42 -1.61
C LEU A 90 17.66 -4.83 -1.40
N GLU A 91 18.29 -5.05 -0.25
CA GLU A 91 19.69 -4.67 -0.02
C GLU A 91 20.63 -5.38 -1.00
N ALA A 92 20.43 -6.69 -1.22
CA ALA A 92 21.21 -7.44 -2.20
C ALA A 92 21.01 -6.90 -3.62
N TRP A 93 19.78 -6.54 -3.99
CA TRP A 93 19.48 -5.93 -5.29
C TRP A 93 20.08 -4.53 -5.44
N ALA A 94 20.07 -3.72 -4.38
CA ALA A 94 20.73 -2.41 -4.35
C ALA A 94 22.23 -2.54 -4.60
N ARG A 95 22.90 -3.48 -3.91
CA ARG A 95 24.34 -3.76 -4.10
C ARG A 95 24.69 -4.25 -5.51
N GLN A 96 23.73 -4.89 -6.18
CA GLN A 96 23.86 -5.34 -7.58
C GLN A 96 23.51 -4.24 -8.60
N GLY A 97 23.13 -3.03 -8.16
CA GLY A 97 22.73 -1.92 -9.04
C GLY A 97 21.36 -2.11 -9.70
N LYS A 98 20.52 -3.02 -9.20
CA LYS A 98 19.21 -3.36 -9.80
C LYS A 98 18.08 -2.39 -9.42
N LEU A 99 18.24 -1.59 -8.37
CA LEU A 99 17.20 -0.69 -7.84
C LEU A 99 17.33 0.77 -8.33
N GLY A 100 17.96 0.99 -9.49
CA GLY A 100 18.22 2.33 -10.01
C GLY A 100 19.18 3.15 -9.13
N GLN A 101 19.82 4.18 -9.68
CA GLN A 101 20.74 5.03 -8.91
C GLN A 101 19.95 6.00 -8.00
N GLY A 102 19.31 5.49 -6.96
CA GLY A 102 18.92 6.25 -5.78
C GLY A 102 20.12 6.31 -4.83
N ASN A 103 20.68 7.51 -4.66
CA ASN A 103 21.96 7.83 -4.03
C ASN A 103 22.00 7.58 -2.49
N LEU A 104 21.42 6.49 -1.99
CA LEU A 104 21.53 6.08 -0.59
C LEU A 104 22.80 5.24 -0.43
N LYS A 105 23.91 5.94 -0.18
CA LYS A 105 25.08 5.30 0.43
C LYS A 105 24.68 4.86 1.84
N VAL A 106 24.48 3.56 2.02
CA VAL A 106 24.41 2.92 3.34
C VAL A 106 25.81 2.91 3.95
#